data_AF-A0A966T022-F1
#
_entry.id   AF-A0A966T022-F1
#
_cell.length_a   1.000
_cell.length_b   1.000
_cell.length_c   1.000
_cell.angle_alpha   90.00
_cell.angle_beta   90.00
_cell.angle_gamma   90.00
#
_symmetry.space_group_name_H-M   'P 1'
#
loop_
_entity.id
_entity.type
_entity.pdbx_description
1 polymer ?
#
loop_
_entity_poly.entity_id
_entity_poly.type
_entity_poly.pdbx_seq_one_letter_code
_entity_poly.pdbx_strand_id
1 'polypeptide(L)' 'MAIIIQSHWDEEPEWRDEVWRRTQFEAYTAARVKSRLTGRTYRLVDQNGEVLEIVRYHGVRRLRPDPQRS' A
#
# COMPACT_ATOMS: atom_id res chain seq x y z
N MET A 1 3.33 -20.61 -2.78
CA MET A 1 3.39 -19.78 -1.56
C MET A 1 2.25 -18.78 -1.63
N ALA A 2 1.35 -18.78 -0.66
CA ALA A 2 0.26 -17.81 -0.62
C ALA A 2 0.75 -16.51 0.01
N ILE A 3 0.37 -15.37 -0.58
CA ILE A 3 0.69 -14.03 -0.06
C ILE A 3 -0.61 -13.28 0.16
N ILE A 4 -0.75 -12.74 1.36
CA ILE A 4 -1.90 -11.96 1.79
C ILE A 4 -1.52 -10.49 1.61
N ILE A 5 -2.36 -9.76 0.88
CA ILE A 5 -2.29 -8.30 0.80
C ILE A 5 -3.14 -7.75 1.95
N GLN A 6 -2.51 -6.97 2.80
CA GLN A 6 -3.18 -6.24 3.87
C GLN A 6 -3.13 -4.73 3.61
N SER A 7 -4.14 -4.00 4.07
CA SER A 7 -4.17 -2.54 4.01
C SER A 7 -4.38 -1.89 5.37
N HIS A 8 -3.90 -0.65 5.48
CA HIS A 8 -3.95 0.16 6.67
C HIS A 8 -4.13 1.63 6.28
N TRP A 9 -4.96 2.34 7.03
CA TRP A 9 -5.07 3.80 7.01
C TRP A 9 -4.36 4.35 8.24
N ASP A 10 -3.72 5.52 8.16
CA ASP A 10 -2.92 6.08 9.27
C ASP A 10 -3.71 6.31 10.58
N GLU A 11 -5.04 6.34 10.49
CA GLU A 11 -5.99 6.52 11.58
C GLU A 11 -6.59 5.17 12.07
N GLU A 12 -6.34 4.06 11.37
CA GLU A 12 -6.83 2.73 11.74
C GLU A 12 -5.73 1.96 12.49
N PRO A 13 -5.98 1.43 13.70
CA PRO A 13 -4.94 0.74 14.48
C PRO A 13 -4.55 -0.64 13.91
N GLU A 14 -5.36 -1.20 13.01
CA GLU A 14 -5.24 -2.59 12.57
C GLU A 14 -5.08 -2.71 11.05
N TRP A 15 -4.30 -3.71 10.64
CA TRP A 15 -4.18 -4.13 9.25
C TRP A 15 -5.34 -5.04 8.87
N ARG A 16 -5.95 -4.81 7.71
CA ARG A 16 -7.06 -5.62 7.20
C ARG A 16 -6.64 -6.44 6.00
N ASP A 17 -6.98 -7.73 6.02
CA ASP A 17 -6.82 -8.62 4.87
C ASP A 17 -7.73 -8.18 3.71
N GLU A 18 -7.16 -8.02 2.53
CA GLU A 18 -7.93 -7.68 1.34
C GLU A 18 -7.99 -8.81 0.30
N VAL A 19 -6.84 -9.41 -0.02
CA VAL A 19 -6.73 -10.34 -1.16
C VAL A 19 -5.57 -11.31 -0.98
N TRP A 20 -5.74 -12.51 -1.54
CA TRP A 20 -4.73 -13.55 -1.61
C TRP A 20 -4.14 -13.65 -3.02
N ARG A 21 -2.82 -13.84 -3.13
CA ARG A 21 -2.09 -14.01 -4.39
C ARG A 21 -1.13 -15.18 -4.35
N ARG A 22 -0.81 -15.72 -5.53
CA ARG A 22 0.03 -16.92 -5.68
C ARG A 22 1.52 -16.59 -5.74
N THR A 23 1.87 -15.34 -6.03
CA THR A 23 3.25 -14.87 -6.14
C THR A 23 3.43 -13.46 -5.56
N GLN A 24 4.67 -13.14 -5.15
CA GLN A 24 4.99 -11.82 -4.59
C GLN A 24 4.89 -10.73 -5.64
N PHE A 25 5.23 -11.03 -6.89
CA PHE A 25 5.14 -10.09 -8.00
C PHE A 25 3.69 -9.65 -8.29
N GLU A 26 2.75 -10.60 -8.36
CA GLU A 26 1.32 -10.29 -8.51
C GLU A 26 0.80 -9.48 -7.34
N ALA A 27 1.20 -9.85 -6.12
CA ALA A 27 0.79 -9.19 -4.90
C ALA A 27 1.29 -7.74 -4.83
N TYR A 28 2.57 -7.52 -5.13
CA TYR A 28 3.19 -6.20 -5.18
C TYR A 28 2.54 -5.31 -6.23
N THR A 29 2.33 -5.82 -7.45
CA THR A 29 1.70 -5.05 -8.53
C THR A 29 0.29 -4.60 -8.14
N ALA A 30 -0.51 -5.51 -7.56
CA ALA A 30 -1.84 -5.19 -7.08
C ALA A 30 -1.81 -4.17 -5.92
N ALA A 31 -0.95 -4.36 -4.92
CA ALA A 31 -0.78 -3.46 -3.79
C ALA A 31 -0.37 -2.05 -4.23
N ARG A 32 0.52 -1.94 -5.23
CA ARG A 32 0.99 -0.64 -5.77
C ARG A 32 -0.10 0.10 -6.54
N VAL A 33 -0.91 -0.60 -7.33
CA VAL A 33 -2.06 0.02 -8.01
C VAL A 33 -3.09 0.48 -6.98
N LYS A 34 -3.40 -0.36 -5.99
CA LYS A 34 -4.36 -0.02 -4.93
C LYS A 34 -3.89 1.12 -4.03
N SER A 35 -2.61 1.16 -3.65
CA SER A 35 -2.06 2.26 -2.83
C SER A 35 -2.20 3.60 -3.55
N ARG A 36 -1.97 3.62 -4.87
CA ARG A 36 -2.17 4.81 -5.70
C ARG A 36 -3.62 5.25 -5.79
N LEU A 37 -4.57 4.31 -5.90
CA LEU A 37 -5.99 4.61 -6.06
C LEU A 37 -6.67 5.02 -4.74
N THR A 38 -6.25 4.43 -3.63
CA THR A 38 -6.93 4.58 -2.33
C THR A 38 -6.19 5.49 -1.36
N GLY A 39 -4.91 5.78 -1.61
CA GLY A 39 -4.04 6.48 -0.68
C GLY A 39 -3.65 5.66 0.56
N ARG A 40 -4.11 4.40 0.67
CA ARG A 40 -3.79 3.52 1.80
C ARG A 40 -2.38 2.98 1.70
N THR A 41 -1.81 2.64 2.86
CA THR A 41 -0.60 1.84 2.91
C THR A 41 -0.98 0.37 2.80
N TYR A 42 -0.24 -0.36 1.97
CA TYR A 42 -0.40 -1.80 1.79
C TYR A 42 0.84 -2.54 2.29
N ARG A 43 0.68 -3.78 2.73
CA ARG A 43 1.79 -4.69 2.98
C ARG A 43 1.51 -6.07 2.41
N LEU A 44 2.57 -6.78 2.09
CA LEU A 44 2.53 -8.17 1.66
C LEU A 44 2.97 -9.04 2.82
N VAL A 45 2.18 -10.05 3.13
CA VAL A 45 2.45 -10.97 4.24
C VAL A 45 2.47 -12.39 3.71
N ASP A 46 3.43 -13.20 4.14
CA ASP A 46 3.40 -14.63 3.83
C ASP A 46 2.39 -15.39 4.73
N GLN A 47 2.28 -16.69 4.52
CA GLN A 47 1.37 -17.55 5.29
C GLN A 47 1.73 -17.70 6.79
N ASN A 48 2.94 -17.32 7.18
CA ASN A 48 3.42 -17.37 8.57
C ASN A 48 3.20 -16.04 9.29
N GLY A 49 2.73 -15.00 8.59
CA GLY A 49 2.60 -13.66 9.14
C GLY A 49 3.83 -12.77 8.92
N GLU A 50 4.85 -13.24 8.21
CA GLU A 50 6.07 -12.47 7.94
C GLU A 50 5.80 -11.39 6.90
N VAL A 51 6.21 -10.17 7.21
CA VAL A 51 6.06 -9.03 6.30
C VAL A 51 7.14 -9.08 5.24
N LEU A 52 6.72 -9.30 3.99
CA LEU A 52 7.62 -9.40 2.84
C LEU A 52 7.93 -8.03 2.23
N GLU A 53 6.98 -7.09 2.26
CA GLU A 53 7.10 -5.77 1.63
C GLU A 53 6.07 -4.77 2.19
N ILE A 54 6.41 -3.47 2.20
CA ILE A 54 5.48 -2.39 2.54
C ILE A 54 5.38 -1.41 1.36
N VAL A 55 4.17 -1.25 0.84
CA VAL A 55 3.88 -0.41 -0.32
C VAL A 55 3.14 0.84 0.13
N ARG A 56 3.87 1.96 0.15
CA ARG A 56 3.33 3.30 0.42
C ARG A 56 3.23 4.09 -0.87
N TYR A 57 2.11 4.75 -1.10
CA TYR A 57 2.04 5.77 -2.12
C TYR A 57 2.32 7.13 -1.50
N HIS A 58 3.58 7.56 -1.57
CA HIS A 58 3.91 8.97 -1.42
C HIS A 58 3.49 9.65 -2.71
N GLY A 59 2.21 10.05 -2.79
CA GLY A 59 1.76 10.94 -3.85
C GLY A 59 2.75 12.07 -3.96
N VAL A 60 3.28 12.28 -5.18
CA VAL A 60 4.13 13.42 -5.52
C VAL A 60 3.61 14.59 -4.73
N ARG A 61 4.45 15.15 -3.83
CA ARG A 61 4.22 16.41 -3.13
C ARG A 61 3.31 17.21 -4.03
N ARG A 62 2.05 17.46 -3.63
CA ARG A 62 1.25 18.47 -4.33
C ARG A 62 2.22 19.64 -4.45
N LEU A 63 2.60 19.98 -5.67
CA LEU A 63 3.22 21.27 -5.94
C LEU A 63 2.19 22.22 -5.37
N ARG A 64 2.44 22.71 -4.15
CA ARG A 64 1.72 23.86 -3.64
C ARG A 64 1.95 24.89 -4.73
N PRO A 65 0.92 25.39 -5.43
CA PRO A 65 1.16 26.56 -6.25
C PRO A 65 1.72 27.60 -5.29
N ASP A 66 2.95 28.07 -5.55
CA ASP A 66 3.56 29.13 -4.76
C ASP A 66 2.55 30.28 -4.68
N PRO A 67 1.98 30.58 -3.50
CA PRO A 67 1.10 31.71 -3.37
C PRO A 67 1.98 32.93 -3.12
N GLN A 68 2.80 33.31 -4.12
CA GLN A 68 3.46 34.63 -4.14
C GLN A 68 4.21 34.85 -5.46
N ARG A 69 3.53 35.50 -6.41
CA ARG A 69 4.11 36.65 -7.09
C ARG A 69 3.04 37.72 -7.18
N SER A 70 3.17 38.68 -6.26
CA SER A 70 2.58 40.02 -6.33
C SER A 70 3.06 40.78 -7.56
#